data_AF-A0A1Z9GWR5-F1
#
_entry.id   AF-A0A1Z9GWR5-F1
#
_cell.length_a   1.000
_cell.length_b   1.000
_cell.length_c   1.000
_cell.angle_alpha   90.00
_cell.angle_beta   90.00
_cell.angle_gamma   90.00
#
_symmetry.space_group_name_H-M   'P 1'
#
loop_
_entity.id
_entity.type
_entity.pdbx_description
1 polymer ?
#
loop_
_entity_poly.entity_id
_entity_poly.type
_entity_poly.pdbx_seq_one_letter_code
_entity_poly.pdbx_strand_id
1 'polypeptide(L)'
;MSLYLGILLFFIGQTMGWFQLNAQYTSEWWKDKPIVAAFLIGVPTSIAFWYAWRMIVEATGSVWTARFIGSSTGLIIFPVLTWFLLGETMFTAKTMICLSLAITIIIIQLVW
;
A
#
# COMPACT_ATOMS: atom_id res chain seq x y z
N MET A 1 5.88 9.69 17.37
CA MET A 1 4.48 9.20 17.40
C MET A 1 3.78 9.38 16.05
N SER A 2 3.93 10.52 15.37
CA SER A 2 3.39 10.78 14.03
C SER A 2 3.91 9.82 12.94
N LEU A 3 5.21 9.46 12.96
CA LEU A 3 5.82 8.59 11.94
C LEU A 3 5.14 7.21 11.84
N TYR A 4 5.07 6.46 12.96
CA TYR A 4 4.47 5.12 12.97
C TYR A 4 2.99 5.13 12.59
N LEU A 5 2.25 6.16 13.01
CA LEU A 5 0.85 6.33 12.62
C LEU A 5 0.72 6.67 11.12
N GLY A 6 1.66 7.44 10.55
CA GLY A 6 1.74 7.66 9.11
C GLY A 6 2.02 6.37 8.32
N ILE A 7 2.94 5.54 8.80
CA ILE A 7 3.23 4.21 8.21
C ILE A 7 1.98 3.32 8.28
N LEU A 8 1.28 3.30 9.42
CA LEU A 8 0.05 2.54 9.59
C LEU A 8 -1.05 3.03 8.63
N LEU A 9 -1.20 4.34 8.45
CA LEU A 9 -2.14 4.91 7.48
C LEU A 9 -1.76 4.54 6.03
N PHE A 10 -0.47 4.50 5.69
CA PHE A 10 -0.05 3.94 4.40
C PHE A 10 -0.40 2.47 4.28
N PHE A 11 -0.25 1.68 5.35
CA PHE A 11 -0.62 0.27 5.34
C PHE A 11 -2.13 0.09 5.07
N ILE A 12 -2.96 0.86 5.76
CA ILE A 12 -4.42 0.88 5.57
C ILE A 12 -4.76 1.37 4.15
N GLY A 13 -4.15 2.47 3.70
CA GLY A 13 -4.36 3.01 2.36
C GLY A 13 -3.97 2.02 1.26
N GLN A 14 -2.83 1.34 1.39
CA GLN A 14 -2.39 0.34 0.41
C GLN A 14 -3.30 -0.89 0.41
N THR A 15 -3.82 -1.30 1.58
CA THR A 15 -4.84 -2.35 1.67
C THR A 15 -6.12 -1.95 0.93
N MET A 16 -6.62 -0.74 1.17
CA MET A 16 -7.79 -0.23 0.45
C MET A 16 -7.51 -0.07 -1.05
N GLY A 17 -6.34 0.44 -1.42
CA GLY A 17 -5.91 0.57 -2.82
C GLY A 17 -5.84 -0.77 -3.55
N TRP A 18 -5.46 -1.85 -2.85
CA TRP A 18 -5.53 -3.19 -3.41
C TRP A 18 -6.98 -3.58 -3.75
N PHE A 19 -7.93 -3.36 -2.83
CA PHE A 19 -9.35 -3.63 -3.10
C PHE A 19 -9.91 -2.73 -4.19
N GLN A 20 -9.54 -1.45 -4.23
CA GLN A 20 -9.96 -0.53 -5.28
C GLN A 20 -9.66 -1.10 -6.68
N LEU A 21 -8.50 -1.73 -6.84
CA LEU A 21 -8.04 -2.26 -8.13
C LEU A 21 -8.49 -3.70 -8.39
N ASN A 22 -8.52 -4.53 -7.35
CA ASN A 22 -8.65 -5.98 -7.47
C ASN A 22 -9.99 -6.55 -6.99
N ALA A 23 -10.89 -5.76 -6.42
CA ALA A 23 -12.19 -6.26 -5.97
C ALA A 23 -13.01 -6.91 -7.11
N GLN A 24 -12.81 -6.46 -8.35
CA GLN A 24 -13.39 -7.10 -9.54
C GLN A 24 -13.02 -8.59 -9.69
N TYR A 25 -11.90 -9.02 -9.11
CA TYR A 25 -11.42 -10.40 -9.14
C TYR A 25 -11.82 -11.20 -7.88
N THR A 26 -12.37 -10.55 -6.84
CA THR A 26 -12.78 -11.22 -5.60
C THR A 26 -14.27 -11.58 -5.57
N SER A 27 -15.13 -10.84 -6.29
CA SER A 27 -16.56 -11.13 -6.36
C SER A 27 -17.18 -10.63 -7.66
N GLU A 28 -18.15 -11.37 -8.18
CA GLU A 28 -18.91 -10.99 -9.37
C GLU A 28 -19.66 -9.67 -9.22
N TRP A 29 -20.03 -9.30 -7.99
CA TRP A 29 -20.70 -8.03 -7.75
C TRP A 29 -19.84 -6.84 -8.17
N TRP A 30 -18.51 -6.93 -8.04
CA TRP A 30 -17.59 -5.84 -8.34
C TRP A 30 -17.15 -5.74 -9.81
N LYS A 31 -17.32 -6.79 -10.64
CA LYS A 31 -16.70 -6.94 -11.98
C LYS A 31 -16.90 -5.76 -12.94
N ASP A 32 -18.02 -5.03 -12.82
CA ASP A 32 -18.34 -3.88 -13.71
C ASP A 32 -18.71 -2.62 -12.93
N LYS A 33 -18.13 -2.42 -11.74
CA LYS A 33 -18.44 -1.27 -10.87
C LYS A 33 -17.22 -0.37 -10.60
N PRO A 34 -16.48 0.08 -11.64
CA PRO A 34 -15.28 0.88 -11.44
C PRO A 34 -15.57 2.23 -10.76
N ILE A 35 -16.69 2.87 -11.08
CA ILE A 35 -17.09 4.15 -10.45
C ILE A 35 -17.40 3.94 -8.97
N VAL A 36 -18.12 2.87 -8.62
CA VAL A 36 -18.44 2.55 -7.23
C VAL A 36 -17.15 2.24 -6.45
N ALA A 37 -16.23 1.45 -7.01
CA ALA A 37 -14.92 1.18 -6.39
C ALA A 37 -14.09 2.47 -6.21
N ALA A 38 -14.08 3.36 -7.21
CA ALA A 38 -13.37 4.63 -7.13
C ALA A 38 -13.92 5.53 -6.01
N PHE A 39 -15.24 5.64 -5.86
CA PHE A 39 -15.84 6.48 -4.82
C PHE A 39 -15.79 5.82 -3.44
N LEU A 40 -16.19 4.55 -3.31
CA LEU A 40 -16.30 3.89 -2.01
C LEU A 40 -14.94 3.50 -1.43
N ILE A 41 -13.95 3.21 -2.28
CA ILE A 41 -12.63 2.74 -1.84
C ILE A 41 -11.54 3.73 -2.22
N GLY A 42 -11.55 4.25 -3.44
CA GLY A 42 -10.51 5.17 -3.93
C GLY A 42 -10.47 6.52 -3.22
N VAL A 43 -11.63 7.11 -2.88
CA VAL A 43 -11.68 8.37 -2.11
C VAL A 43 -11.13 8.17 -0.69
N PRO A 44 -11.57 7.18 0.12
CA PRO A 44 -10.95 6.89 1.40
C PRO A 44 -9.46 6.57 1.32
N THR A 45 -9.03 5.82 0.29
CA THR A 45 -7.61 5.53 0.01
C THR A 45 -6.80 6.79 -0.18
N SER A 46 -7.29 7.71 -1.00
CA SER A 46 -6.62 8.97 -1.29
C SER A 46 -6.51 9.85 -0.05
N ILE A 47 -7.56 9.89 0.80
CA ILE A 47 -7.55 10.62 2.08
C ILE A 47 -6.54 10.01 3.06
N ALA A 48 -6.51 8.67 3.18
CA ALA A 48 -5.54 7.98 4.03
C ALA A 48 -4.10 8.26 3.60
N PHE A 49 -3.82 8.23 2.30
CA PHE A 49 -2.51 8.58 1.75
C PHE A 49 -2.14 10.04 1.99
N TRP A 50 -3.08 10.96 1.86
CA TRP A 50 -2.84 12.38 2.14
C TRP A 50 -2.35 12.60 3.57
N TYR A 51 -3.06 12.04 4.56
CA TYR A 51 -2.66 12.16 5.96
C TYR A 51 -1.38 11.39 6.27
N ALA A 52 -1.23 10.16 5.78
CA ALA A 52 0.00 9.39 5.94
C ALA A 52 1.22 10.17 5.45
N TRP A 53 1.10 10.72 4.23
CA TRP A 53 2.15 11.50 3.60
C TRP A 53 2.55 12.69 4.46
N ARG A 54 1.57 13.52 4.85
CA ARG A 54 1.81 14.68 5.70
C ARG A 54 2.52 14.29 6.99
N MET A 55 2.06 13.24 7.67
CA MET A 55 2.61 12.80 8.95
C MET A 55 4.04 12.30 8.86
N ILE A 56 4.40 11.61 7.77
CA ILE A 56 5.77 11.16 7.56
C ILE A 56 6.66 12.35 7.24
N VAL A 57 6.24 13.26 6.35
CA VAL A 57 7.03 14.45 6.01
C VAL A 57 7.25 15.34 7.22
N GLU A 58 6.23 15.58 8.05
CA GLU A 58 6.35 16.34 9.29
C GLU A 58 7.29 15.66 10.30
N ALA A 59 7.33 14.33 10.32
CA ALA A 59 8.18 13.58 11.24
C ALA A 59 9.65 13.48 10.79
N THR A 60 9.92 13.45 9.48
CA THR A 60 11.27 13.20 8.94
C THR A 60 11.87 14.41 8.23
N GLY A 61 11.09 15.46 7.96
CA GLY A 61 11.50 16.61 7.16
C GLY A 61 11.66 16.31 5.67
N SER A 62 11.27 15.12 5.19
CA SER A 62 11.59 14.65 3.85
C SER A 62 10.39 14.03 3.12
N VAL A 63 10.06 14.63 1.97
CA VAL A 63 9.08 14.09 1.02
C VAL A 63 9.56 12.78 0.39
N TRP A 64 10.88 12.60 0.24
CA TRP A 64 11.45 11.34 -0.26
C TRP A 64 11.17 10.18 0.68
N THR A 65 11.27 10.40 1.98
CA THR A 65 10.95 9.37 2.98
C THR A 65 9.50 8.94 2.89
N ALA A 66 8.56 9.88 2.77
CA ALA A 66 7.15 9.55 2.54
C ALA A 66 6.94 8.78 1.23
N ARG A 67 7.56 9.21 0.13
CA ARG A 67 7.47 8.53 -1.17
C ARG A 67 7.95 7.08 -1.11
N PHE A 68 9.13 6.84 -0.55
CA PHE A 68 9.73 5.50 -0.52
C PHE A 68 9.00 4.58 0.45
N ILE A 69 8.67 5.04 1.66
CA ILE A 69 7.88 4.25 2.61
C ILE A 69 6.51 3.92 2.03
N GLY A 70 5.82 4.90 1.43
CA GLY A 70 4.52 4.69 0.79
C GLY A 70 4.57 3.69 -0.37
N SER A 71 5.64 3.74 -1.18
CA SER A 71 5.81 2.79 -2.30
C SER A 71 6.09 1.37 -1.81
N SER A 72 7.02 1.24 -0.87
CA SER A 72 7.46 -0.06 -0.36
C SER A 72 6.37 -0.76 0.45
N THR A 73 5.56 -0.02 1.21
CA THR A 73 4.38 -0.60 1.88
C THR A 73 3.40 -1.22 0.87
N GLY A 74 3.21 -0.60 -0.29
CA GLY A 74 2.41 -1.18 -1.38
C GLY A 74 3.00 -2.47 -1.93
N LEU A 75 4.32 -2.48 -2.17
CA LEU A 75 5.06 -3.67 -2.62
C LEU A 75 5.08 -4.82 -1.60
N ILE A 76 4.73 -4.54 -0.34
CA ILE A 76 4.55 -5.57 0.69
C ILE A 76 3.10 -6.07 0.70
N ILE A 77 2.13 -5.15 0.75
CA ILE A 77 0.72 -5.51 0.92
C ILE A 77 0.15 -6.19 -0.31
N PHE A 78 0.43 -5.66 -1.50
CA PHE A 78 -0.20 -6.15 -2.72
C PHE A 78 0.09 -7.63 -2.97
N PRO A 79 1.36 -8.10 -2.92
CA PRO A 79 1.65 -9.52 -3.10
C PRO A 79 0.99 -10.40 -2.05
N VAL A 80 0.95 -9.97 -0.77
CA VAL A 80 0.35 -10.74 0.32
C VAL A 80 -1.16 -10.90 0.11
N LEU A 81 -1.86 -9.81 -0.23
CA LEU A 81 -3.31 -9.86 -0.48
C LEU A 81 -3.64 -10.62 -1.76
N THR A 82 -2.88 -10.44 -2.84
CA THR A 82 -3.06 -11.21 -4.08
C THR A 82 -2.88 -12.71 -3.81
N TRP A 83 -1.86 -13.09 -3.03
CA TRP A 83 -1.67 -14.48 -2.65
C TRP A 83 -2.81 -15.04 -1.81
N PHE A 84 -3.26 -14.29 -0.80
CA PHE A 84 -4.27 -14.75 0.13
C PHE A 84 -5.69 -14.76 -0.47
N LEU A 85 -6.06 -13.74 -1.25
CA LEU A 85 -7.43 -13.52 -1.73
C LEU A 85 -7.67 -14.01 -3.16
N LEU A 86 -6.66 -13.97 -4.02
CA LEU A 86 -6.77 -14.40 -5.43
C LEU A 86 -6.09 -15.76 -5.68
N GLY A 87 -5.36 -16.29 -4.69
CA GLY A 87 -4.70 -17.59 -4.79
C GLY A 87 -3.46 -17.61 -5.70
N GLU A 88 -3.00 -16.47 -6.19
CA GLU A 88 -1.78 -16.40 -7.01
C GLU A 88 -0.53 -16.51 -6.12
N THR A 89 0.36 -17.47 -6.41
CA THR A 89 1.54 -17.66 -5.57
C THR A 89 2.48 -16.44 -5.59
N MET A 90 2.72 -15.85 -4.41
CA MET A 90 3.76 -14.83 -4.25
C MET A 90 5.19 -15.43 -4.17
N PHE A 91 5.32 -16.75 -4.01
CA PHE A 91 6.60 -17.44 -3.79
C PHE A 91 7.39 -17.69 -5.08
N THR A 92 7.39 -16.72 -5.98
CA THR A 92 8.26 -16.71 -7.16
C THR A 92 9.52 -15.91 -6.86
N ALA A 93 10.66 -16.31 -7.42
CA ALA A 93 11.92 -15.60 -7.22
C ALA A 93 11.80 -14.11 -7.53
N LYS A 94 11.12 -13.77 -8.64
CA LYS A 94 10.85 -12.38 -9.04
C LYS A 94 10.13 -11.60 -7.93
N THR A 95 9.04 -12.13 -7.40
CA THR A 95 8.20 -11.44 -6.41
C THR A 95 8.90 -11.35 -5.05
N MET A 96 9.56 -12.42 -4.61
CA MET A 96 10.28 -12.45 -3.34
C MET A 96 11.49 -11.51 -3.33
N ILE A 97 12.18 -11.34 -4.46
CA ILE A 97 13.26 -10.34 -4.60
C ILE A 97 12.68 -8.92 -4.48
N CYS A 98 11.58 -8.61 -5.19
CA CYS A 98 10.92 -7.31 -5.09
C CYS A 98 10.45 -7.00 -3.65
N LEU A 99 9.86 -7.98 -2.97
CA LEU A 99 9.43 -7.85 -1.57
C LEU A 99 10.62 -7.57 -0.65
N SER A 100 11.71 -8.32 -0.80
CA SER A 100 12.94 -8.15 -0.01
C SER A 100 13.53 -6.76 -0.23
N LEU A 101 13.60 -6.28 -1.47
CA LEU A 101 14.05 -4.92 -1.79
C LEU A 101 13.15 -3.84 -1.15
N ALA A 102 11.83 -4.03 -1.17
CA ALA A 102 10.90 -3.10 -0.54
C ALA A 102 11.14 -2.98 0.97
N ILE A 103 11.37 -4.12 1.66
CA ILE A 103 11.70 -4.15 3.09
C ILE A 103 13.03 -3.44 3.34
N THR A 104 14.07 -3.72 2.55
CA THR A 104 15.37 -3.05 2.66
C THR A 104 15.25 -1.54 2.50
N ILE A 105 14.45 -1.07 1.54
CA ILE A 105 14.18 0.37 1.34
C ILE A 105 13.54 0.98 2.59
N ILE A 106 12.56 0.32 3.21
CA ILE A 106 11.93 0.81 4.45
C ILE A 106 12.96 0.91 5.57
N ILE A 107 13.80 -0.11 5.75
CA ILE A 107 14.85 -0.10 6.78
C ILE A 107 15.79 1.07 6.57
N ILE A 108 16.26 1.30 5.33
CA ILE A 108 17.14 2.42 5.00
C ILE A 108 16.46 3.75 5.37
N GLN A 109 15.21 3.95 4.97
CA GLN A 109 14.48 5.20 5.21
C GLN A 109 14.13 5.47 6.69
N LEU A 110 14.19 4.44 7.54
CA LEU A 110 13.91 4.59 8.98
C LEU A 110 15.19 4.73 9.83
N VAL A 111 16.33 4.25 9.34
CA VAL A 111 17.57 4.15 10.13
C VAL A 111 18.63 5.15 9.67
N TRP A 112 18.65 5.53 8.39
CA TRP A 112 19.64 6.42 7.79
C TRP A 112 19.01 7.75 7.38
#